data_AF-A0AAJ1LPY9-F1
#
_entry.id   AF-A0AAJ1LPY9-F1
#
_cell.length_a   1.000
_cell.length_b   1.000
_cell.length_c   1.000
_cell.angle_alpha   90.00
_cell.angle_beta   90.00
_cell.angle_gamma   90.00
#
_symmetry.space_group_name_H-M   'P 1'
#
loop_
_entity.id
_entity.type
_entity.pdbx_description
1 polymer ?
#
loop_
_entity_poly.entity_id
_entity_poly.type
_entity_poly.pdbx_seq_one_letter_code
_entity_poly.pdbx_strand_id
1 'polypeptide(L)'
;MKTNHTKEVLLMNLQKWADKGMSFDTYVNEMKVNQYELLHIYNNFLIPNELLPVLEERQNDGWRVIVLTADWCGDALLCVPVMKRISEVANIDMSLLIRDENLELMDQYLTNGTARAIPIFIFIDKDGNEQAVWGPRAPKVQELVTSMRATLPEKEDPTFEEKQKEMYANFRATLADDTSLWEHVMESMMEKLVK
;
A
#
# COMPACT_ATOMS: atom_id res chain seq x y z
N MET A 1 36.06 12.41 -15.55
CA MET A 1 35.89 11.02 -16.04
C MET A 1 36.44 10.08 -15.00
N LYS A 2 35.72 9.00 -14.66
CA LYS A 2 35.67 8.29 -13.34
C LYS A 2 34.62 8.95 -12.44
N THR A 3 33.46 8.39 -12.13
CA THR A 3 32.97 7.00 -12.15
C THR A 3 31.44 7.03 -12.28
N ASN A 4 30.91 6.65 -13.45
CA ASN A 4 29.46 6.42 -13.66
C ASN A 4 29.08 4.94 -13.42
N HIS A 5 29.94 4.16 -12.74
CA HIS A 5 29.81 2.70 -12.64
C HIS A 5 29.10 2.20 -11.37
N THR A 6 28.40 3.07 -10.62
CA THR A 6 27.71 2.67 -9.38
C THR A 6 26.20 2.83 -9.43
N LYS A 7 25.61 3.21 -10.58
CA LYS A 7 24.14 3.18 -10.78
C LYS A 7 23.66 2.09 -11.73
N GLU A 8 24.54 1.42 -12.45
CA GLU A 8 24.19 0.34 -13.39
C GLU A 8 24.29 -1.07 -12.79
N VAL A 9 24.71 -1.19 -11.53
CA VAL A 9 24.86 -2.46 -10.83
C VAL A 9 23.81 -2.51 -9.72
N LEU A 10 22.79 -3.38 -9.89
CA LEU A 10 21.72 -3.75 -8.94
C LEU A 10 20.36 -3.01 -9.01
N LEU A 11 19.86 -2.68 -10.21
CA LEU A 11 18.40 -2.81 -10.40
C LEU A 11 18.14 -4.25 -10.85
N MET A 12 17.80 -5.13 -9.91
CA MET A 12 17.04 -6.31 -10.29
C MET A 12 15.84 -5.82 -11.11
N ASN A 13 15.65 -6.39 -12.30
CA ASN A 13 14.48 -6.11 -13.13
C ASN A 13 13.23 -6.28 -12.26
N LEU A 14 12.40 -5.23 -12.13
CA LEU A 14 11.17 -5.26 -11.32
C LEU A 14 10.23 -6.38 -11.78
N GLN A 15 10.35 -6.84 -13.03
CA GLN A 15 9.75 -8.06 -13.54
C GLN A 15 9.95 -9.26 -12.59
N LYS A 16 11.16 -9.47 -12.08
CA LYS A 16 11.47 -10.60 -11.18
C LYS A 16 10.72 -10.48 -9.86
N TRP A 17 10.53 -9.27 -9.36
CA TRP A 17 9.77 -9.03 -8.14
C TRP A 17 8.26 -9.23 -8.36
N ALA A 18 7.75 -8.80 -9.51
CA ALA A 18 6.38 -9.08 -9.93
C ALA A 18 6.14 -10.59 -10.07
N ASP A 19 7.06 -11.32 -10.71
CA ASP A 19 6.96 -12.78 -10.89
C ASP A 19 7.12 -13.56 -9.58
N LYS A 20 7.85 -13.00 -8.61
CA LYS A 20 8.04 -13.60 -7.27
C LYS A 20 6.80 -13.44 -6.39
N GLY A 21 6.06 -12.34 -6.55
CA GLY A 21 4.95 -12.00 -5.66
C GLY A 21 3.82 -13.02 -5.72
N MET A 22 3.14 -13.19 -4.59
CA MET A 22 1.95 -14.03 -4.49
C MET A 22 0.71 -13.27 -4.97
N SER A 23 -0.33 -14.01 -5.36
CA SER A 23 -1.63 -13.42 -5.66
C SER A 23 -2.30 -12.87 -4.41
N PHE A 24 -3.31 -12.01 -4.61
CA PHE A 24 -4.16 -11.52 -3.51
C PHE A 24 -4.80 -12.65 -2.71
N ASP A 25 -5.33 -13.69 -3.39
CA ASP A 25 -5.98 -14.81 -2.71
C ASP A 25 -5.00 -15.61 -1.85
N THR A 26 -3.80 -15.88 -2.36
CA THR A 26 -2.74 -16.55 -1.58
C THR A 26 -2.36 -15.70 -0.37
N TYR A 27 -2.14 -14.40 -0.57
CA TYR A 27 -1.82 -13.48 0.51
C TYR A 27 -2.88 -13.52 1.61
N VAL A 28 -4.16 -13.35 1.24
CA VAL A 28 -5.27 -13.37 2.19
C VAL A 28 -5.37 -14.71 2.93
N ASN A 29 -5.23 -15.84 2.23
CA ASN A 29 -5.29 -17.16 2.84
C ASN A 29 -4.17 -17.41 3.87
N GLU A 30 -3.02 -16.77 3.72
CA GLU A 30 -1.87 -16.91 4.61
C GLU A 30 -1.86 -15.89 5.78
N MET A 31 -2.71 -14.86 5.74
CA MET A 31 -2.80 -13.84 6.78
C MET A 31 -3.20 -14.43 8.14
N LYS A 32 -2.62 -13.87 9.21
CA LYS A 32 -2.91 -14.27 10.61
C LYS A 32 -3.48 -13.15 11.46
N VAL A 33 -3.21 -11.88 11.11
CA VAL A 33 -3.58 -10.74 11.95
C VAL A 33 -4.83 -10.01 11.45
N ASN A 34 -4.78 -9.35 10.29
CA ASN A 34 -5.86 -8.47 9.82
C ASN A 34 -6.74 -9.10 8.72
N GLN A 35 -6.82 -10.42 8.64
CA GLN A 35 -7.49 -11.12 7.53
C GLN A 35 -8.98 -10.74 7.42
N TYR A 36 -9.70 -10.76 8.55
CA TYR A 36 -11.13 -10.50 8.59
C TYR A 36 -11.45 -9.08 8.14
N GLU A 37 -10.76 -8.08 8.70
CA GLU A 37 -11.03 -6.68 8.38
C GLU A 37 -10.59 -6.33 6.94
N LEU A 38 -9.51 -6.95 6.43
CA LEU A 38 -9.12 -6.76 5.03
C LEU A 38 -10.20 -7.29 4.10
N LEU A 39 -10.72 -8.49 4.36
CA LEU A 39 -11.84 -9.06 3.61
C LEU A 39 -13.13 -8.25 3.79
N HIS A 40 -13.38 -7.69 4.97
CA HIS A 40 -14.50 -6.79 5.20
C HIS A 40 -14.44 -5.59 4.26
N ILE A 41 -13.30 -4.88 4.23
CA ILE A 41 -13.11 -3.74 3.32
C ILE A 41 -13.23 -4.20 1.87
N TYR A 42 -12.54 -5.27 1.47
CA TYR A 42 -12.62 -5.78 0.11
C TYR A 42 -14.06 -6.07 -0.33
N ASN A 43 -14.86 -6.73 0.52
CA ASN A 43 -16.22 -7.13 0.17
C ASN A 43 -17.22 -5.97 0.17
N ASN A 44 -16.96 -4.89 0.92
CA ASN A 44 -17.89 -3.76 1.06
C ASN A 44 -17.45 -2.49 0.32
N PHE A 45 -16.18 -2.39 -0.09
CA PHE A 45 -15.70 -1.29 -0.90
C PHE A 45 -16.11 -1.48 -2.36
N LEU A 46 -16.82 -0.50 -2.90
CA LEU A 46 -17.26 -0.45 -4.29
C LEU A 46 -16.64 0.75 -4.98
N ILE A 47 -16.18 0.53 -6.21
CA ILE A 47 -15.72 1.62 -7.07
C ILE A 47 -16.94 2.47 -7.47
N PRO A 48 -16.93 3.80 -7.25
CA PRO A 48 -17.98 4.68 -7.74
C PRO A 48 -18.16 4.54 -9.26
N ASN A 49 -19.42 4.48 -9.72
CA ASN A 49 -19.75 4.19 -11.13
C ASN A 49 -19.12 5.20 -12.11
N GLU A 50 -18.99 6.45 -11.68
CA GLU A 50 -18.36 7.53 -12.44
C GLU A 50 -16.85 7.34 -12.66
N LEU A 51 -16.19 6.51 -11.85
CA LEU A 51 -14.77 6.20 -11.96
C LEU A 51 -14.51 4.91 -12.77
N LEU A 52 -15.53 4.09 -13.04
CA LEU A 52 -15.38 2.88 -13.84
C LEU A 52 -14.81 3.15 -15.24
N PRO A 53 -15.32 4.11 -16.04
CA PRO A 53 -14.78 4.34 -17.37
C PRO A 53 -13.30 4.75 -17.37
N VAL A 54 -12.88 5.53 -16.37
CA VAL A 54 -11.49 5.98 -16.22
C VAL A 54 -10.55 4.80 -15.96
N LEU A 55 -10.99 3.82 -15.16
CA LEU A 55 -10.24 2.60 -14.89
C LEU A 55 -10.27 1.63 -16.08
N GLU A 56 -11.42 1.51 -16.76
CA GLU A 56 -11.58 0.65 -17.93
C GLU A 56 -10.67 1.09 -19.09
N GLU A 57 -10.44 2.40 -19.28
CA GLU A 57 -9.49 2.92 -20.26
C GLU A 57 -8.05 2.40 -20.05
N ARG A 58 -7.69 2.04 -18.82
CA ARG A 58 -6.36 1.55 -18.44
C ARG A 58 -6.15 0.05 -18.69
N GLN A 59 -7.21 -0.70 -19.05
CA GLN A 59 -7.14 -2.16 -19.18
C GLN A 59 -6.10 -2.68 -20.19
N ASN A 60 -5.72 -1.84 -21.16
CA ASN A 60 -4.77 -2.19 -22.22
C ASN A 60 -3.35 -1.64 -21.99
N ASP A 61 -3.11 -0.94 -20.87
CA ASP A 61 -1.80 -0.36 -20.57
C ASP A 61 -0.74 -1.44 -20.28
N GLY A 62 -1.18 -2.66 -19.94
CA GLY A 62 -0.29 -3.77 -19.60
C GLY A 62 0.51 -3.52 -18.33
N TRP A 63 -0.03 -2.69 -17.43
CA TRP A 63 0.58 -2.38 -16.16
C TRP A 63 0.41 -3.52 -15.16
N ARG A 64 1.37 -3.62 -14.25
CA ARG A 64 1.31 -4.49 -13.07
C ARG A 64 1.70 -3.70 -11.85
N VAL A 65 1.28 -4.17 -10.68
CA VAL A 65 1.63 -3.54 -9.41
C VAL A 65 2.28 -4.55 -8.48
N ILE A 66 3.49 -4.21 -8.01
CA ILE A 66 4.19 -4.95 -6.96
C ILE A 66 3.85 -4.28 -5.63
N VAL A 67 3.45 -5.08 -4.65
CA VAL A 67 3.01 -4.58 -3.34
C VAL A 67 3.91 -5.12 -2.25
N LEU A 68 4.69 -4.25 -1.62
CA LEU A 68 5.37 -4.57 -0.37
C LEU A 68 4.39 -4.37 0.80
N THR A 69 4.04 -5.46 1.48
CA THR A 69 2.99 -5.46 2.52
C THR A 69 3.38 -6.34 3.71
N ALA A 70 2.56 -6.28 4.77
CA ALA A 70 2.58 -7.24 5.86
C ALA A 70 1.18 -7.33 6.49
N ASP A 71 0.78 -8.53 6.91
CA ASP A 71 -0.58 -8.79 7.41
C ASP A 71 -0.92 -8.05 8.71
N TRP A 72 0.09 -7.70 9.50
CA TRP A 72 -0.03 -6.95 10.75
C TRP A 72 -0.16 -5.43 10.55
N CYS A 73 0.11 -4.91 9.35
CA CYS A 73 0.12 -3.47 9.11
C CYS A 73 -1.30 -2.89 8.98
N GLY A 74 -1.63 -1.91 9.82
CA GLY A 74 -2.94 -1.24 9.81
C GLY A 74 -3.23 -0.44 8.53
N ASP A 75 -2.22 0.15 7.90
CA ASP A 75 -2.41 0.82 6.62
C ASP A 75 -2.58 -0.17 5.48
N ALA A 76 -1.89 -1.31 5.52
CA ALA A 76 -2.04 -2.38 4.54
C ALA A 76 -3.42 -2.99 4.58
N LEU A 77 -3.98 -3.15 5.79
CA LEU A 77 -5.37 -3.56 6.01
C LEU A 77 -6.33 -2.76 5.12
N LEU A 78 -6.17 -1.43 5.04
CA LEU A 78 -7.03 -0.58 4.20
C LEU A 78 -6.59 -0.53 2.74
N CYS A 79 -5.32 -0.26 2.47
CA CYS A 79 -4.89 0.12 1.13
C CYS A 79 -4.83 -1.08 0.17
N VAL A 80 -4.47 -2.27 0.66
CA VAL A 80 -4.36 -3.47 -0.18
C VAL A 80 -5.71 -3.87 -0.80
N PRO A 81 -6.83 -3.99 -0.04
CA PRO A 81 -8.12 -4.34 -0.64
C PRO A 81 -8.68 -3.23 -1.54
N VAL A 82 -8.44 -1.96 -1.24
CA VAL A 82 -8.82 -0.84 -2.13
C VAL A 82 -8.08 -0.94 -3.46
N MET A 83 -6.75 -1.16 -3.44
CA MET A 83 -5.99 -1.38 -4.67
C MET A 83 -6.44 -2.64 -5.41
N LYS A 84 -6.80 -3.71 -4.71
CA LYS A 84 -7.31 -4.92 -5.38
C LYS A 84 -8.56 -4.62 -6.20
N ARG A 85 -9.50 -3.84 -5.67
CA ARG A 85 -10.71 -3.41 -6.40
C ARG A 85 -10.38 -2.55 -7.61
N ILE A 86 -9.44 -1.62 -7.47
CA ILE A 86 -8.95 -0.81 -8.58
C ILE A 86 -8.34 -1.69 -9.68
N SER A 87 -7.45 -2.60 -9.29
CA SER A 87 -6.76 -3.54 -10.18
C SER A 87 -7.71 -4.45 -10.95
N GLU A 88 -8.82 -4.87 -10.35
CA GLU A 88 -9.86 -5.68 -11.03
C GLU A 88 -10.51 -4.95 -12.19
N VAL A 89 -10.84 -3.67 -12.01
CA VAL A 89 -11.48 -2.86 -13.07
C VAL A 89 -10.44 -2.46 -14.13
N ALA A 90 -9.23 -2.07 -13.71
CA ALA A 90 -8.17 -1.62 -14.60
C ALA A 90 -7.36 -2.76 -15.24
N ASN A 91 -7.68 -4.03 -14.99
CA ASN A 91 -6.94 -5.20 -15.48
C ASN A 91 -5.42 -5.10 -15.19
N ILE A 92 -5.07 -4.74 -13.95
CA ILE A 92 -3.69 -4.62 -13.47
C ILE A 92 -3.37 -5.85 -12.62
N ASP A 93 -2.38 -6.65 -13.01
CA ASP A 93 -1.96 -7.78 -12.17
C ASP A 93 -1.29 -7.27 -10.90
N MET A 94 -1.70 -7.84 -9.77
CA MET A 94 -1.23 -7.47 -8.44
C MET A 94 -0.38 -8.60 -7.83
N SER A 95 0.89 -8.29 -7.55
CA SER A 95 1.88 -9.21 -6.99
C SER A 95 2.29 -8.75 -5.60
N LEU A 96 1.98 -9.53 -4.55
CA LEU A 96 2.24 -9.15 -3.17
C LEU A 96 3.51 -9.81 -2.62
N LEU A 97 4.32 -9.04 -1.90
CA LEU A 97 5.58 -9.46 -1.29
C LEU A 97 5.58 -9.08 0.19
N ILE A 98 5.91 -10.04 1.07
CA ILE A 98 6.03 -9.79 2.50
C ILE A 98 7.28 -8.95 2.76
N ARG A 99 7.10 -7.73 3.28
CA ARG A 99 8.17 -6.74 3.41
C ARG A 99 9.40 -7.25 4.17
N ASP A 100 9.20 -7.97 5.26
CA ASP A 100 10.29 -8.45 6.10
C ASP A 100 11.12 -9.57 5.43
N GLU A 101 10.58 -10.22 4.39
CA GLU A 101 11.26 -11.25 3.59
C GLU A 101 11.86 -10.70 2.28
N ASN A 102 11.59 -9.43 1.97
CA ASN A 102 11.91 -8.79 0.70
C ASN A 102 12.66 -7.46 0.92
N LEU A 103 13.60 -7.45 1.89
CA LEU A 103 14.33 -6.24 2.29
C LEU A 103 15.16 -5.63 1.16
N GLU A 104 15.67 -6.42 0.22
CA GLU A 104 16.41 -5.92 -0.96
C GLU A 104 15.57 -4.99 -1.82
N LEU A 105 14.29 -5.31 -2.04
CA LEU A 105 13.36 -4.42 -2.74
C LEU A 105 12.94 -3.26 -1.82
N MET A 106 12.60 -3.55 -0.56
CA MET A 106 12.14 -2.53 0.39
C MET A 106 13.16 -1.41 0.60
N ASP A 107 14.46 -1.72 0.61
CA ASP A 107 15.53 -0.73 0.78
C ASP A 107 15.68 0.23 -0.41
N GLN A 108 15.09 -0.10 -1.56
CA GLN A 108 15.02 0.79 -2.72
C GLN A 108 13.88 1.80 -2.61
N TYR A 109 12.86 1.52 -1.78
CA TYR A 109 11.63 2.31 -1.64
C TYR A 109 11.44 2.87 -0.23
N LEU A 110 12.52 3.37 0.39
CA LEU A 110 12.45 3.97 1.72
C LEU A 110 11.63 5.26 1.71
N THR A 111 10.64 5.32 2.59
CA THR A 111 9.88 6.55 2.87
C THR A 111 10.80 7.59 3.49
N ASN A 112 10.85 8.78 2.88
CA ASN A 112 11.76 9.86 3.26
C ASN A 112 13.23 9.42 3.34
N GLY A 113 13.63 8.42 2.53
CA GLY A 113 15.00 7.91 2.46
C GLY A 113 15.48 7.14 3.69
N THR A 114 14.62 6.88 4.69
CA THR A 114 15.04 6.31 5.98
C THR A 114 14.12 5.22 6.50
N ALA A 115 12.81 5.29 6.24
CA ALA A 115 11.84 4.40 6.85
C ALA A 115 11.37 3.31 5.87
N ARG A 116 11.40 2.05 6.30
CA ARG A 116 10.76 0.92 5.62
C ARG A 116 9.25 0.91 5.86
N ALA A 117 8.56 1.99 5.52
CA ALA A 117 7.12 2.06 5.71
C ALA A 117 6.39 1.24 4.64
N ILE A 118 5.24 0.69 5.01
CA ILE A 118 4.40 -0.16 4.17
C ILE A 118 2.93 0.22 4.39
N PRO A 119 2.04 -0.09 3.43
CA PRO A 119 2.29 -0.76 2.15
C PRO A 119 2.92 0.15 1.08
N ILE A 120 3.80 -0.38 0.23
CA ILE A 120 4.30 0.33 -0.96
C ILE A 120 3.78 -0.36 -2.22
N PHE A 121 3.25 0.41 -3.15
CA PHE A 121 2.71 -0.04 -4.43
C PHE A 121 3.59 0.53 -5.55
N ILE A 122 4.25 -0.36 -6.29
CA ILE A 122 5.20 -0.03 -7.35
C ILE A 122 4.54 -0.46 -8.66
N PHE A 123 4.11 0.51 -9.45
CA PHE A 123 3.50 0.28 -10.75
C PHE A 123 4.59 0.18 -11.81
N ILE A 124 4.52 -0.88 -12.61
CA ILE A 124 5.47 -1.17 -13.68
C ILE A 124 4.76 -1.41 -15.00
N ASP A 125 5.42 -1.08 -16.11
CA ASP A 125 4.97 -1.45 -17.45
C ASP A 125 5.31 -2.92 -17.77
N LYS A 126 4.95 -3.33 -19.00
CA LYS A 126 5.24 -4.66 -19.56
C LYS A 126 6.72 -5.00 -19.65
N ASP A 127 7.59 -3.99 -19.73
CA ASP A 127 9.03 -4.14 -19.87
C ASP A 127 9.73 -4.13 -18.50
N GLY A 128 8.96 -3.92 -17.42
CA GLY A 128 9.44 -3.89 -16.04
C GLY A 128 9.98 -2.53 -15.60
N ASN A 129 9.67 -1.45 -16.33
CA ASN A 129 10.06 -0.11 -15.94
C ASN A 129 9.04 0.48 -14.96
N GLU A 130 9.53 1.10 -13.90
CA GLU A 130 8.69 1.84 -12.94
C GLU A 130 7.99 3.02 -13.63
N GLN A 131 6.66 3.06 -13.47
CA GLN A 131 5.81 4.15 -13.96
C GLN A 131 5.36 5.06 -12.82
N ALA A 132 5.06 4.47 -11.66
CA ALA A 132 4.63 5.21 -10.49
C ALA A 132 4.87 4.44 -9.20
N VAL A 133 4.95 5.18 -8.09
CA VAL A 133 4.98 4.63 -6.74
C VAL A 133 3.92 5.32 -5.89
N TRP A 134 3.19 4.53 -5.12
CA TRP A 134 2.24 5.00 -4.11
C TRP A 134 2.53 4.35 -2.75
N GLY A 135 2.32 5.09 -1.67
CA GLY A 135 2.45 4.61 -0.30
C GLY A 135 3.35 5.51 0.57
N PRO A 136 3.42 5.24 1.88
CA PRO A 136 2.71 4.17 2.59
C PRO A 136 1.24 4.49 2.91
N ARG A 137 0.83 5.75 2.78
CA ARG A 137 -0.44 6.24 3.33
C ARG A 137 -0.97 7.42 2.52
N ALA A 138 -2.29 7.47 2.31
CA ALA A 138 -2.96 8.63 1.72
C ALA A 138 -2.83 9.87 2.63
N PRO A 139 -2.79 11.09 2.07
CA PRO A 139 -2.65 12.32 2.86
C PRO A 139 -3.69 12.45 3.99
N LYS A 140 -4.96 12.15 3.71
CA LYS A 140 -6.03 12.25 4.71
C LYS A 140 -5.83 11.30 5.90
N VAL A 141 -5.40 10.07 5.61
CA VAL A 141 -5.11 9.08 6.64
C VAL A 141 -3.87 9.50 7.45
N GLN A 142 -2.89 10.13 6.80
CA GLN A 142 -1.70 10.68 7.46
C GLN A 142 -2.06 11.84 8.40
N GLU A 143 -2.96 12.73 8.00
CA GLU A 143 -3.49 13.79 8.86
C GLU A 143 -4.19 13.21 10.09
N LEU A 144 -5.05 12.20 9.89
CA LEU A 144 -5.77 11.55 10.98
C LEU A 144 -4.81 10.99 12.04
N VAL A 145 -3.88 10.10 11.65
CA VAL A 145 -2.94 9.51 12.62
C VAL A 145 -2.04 10.57 13.27
N THR A 146 -1.70 11.65 12.54
CA THR A 146 -0.91 12.76 13.10
C THR A 146 -1.70 13.50 14.16
N SER A 147 -2.98 13.78 13.93
CA SER A 147 -3.86 14.42 14.91
C SER A 147 -4.07 13.55 16.15
N MET A 148 -4.25 12.23 15.99
CA MET A 148 -4.40 11.29 17.10
C MET A 148 -3.11 11.15 17.92
N ARG A 149 -1.94 11.19 17.27
CA ARG A 149 -0.66 11.19 17.99
C ARG A 149 -0.44 12.48 18.79
N ALA A 150 -0.95 13.61 18.32
CA ALA A 150 -0.82 14.89 19.02
C ALA A 150 -1.62 14.95 20.34
N THR A 151 -2.54 14.01 20.57
CA THR A 151 -3.30 13.90 21.84
C THR A 151 -2.65 12.95 22.84
N LEU A 152 -1.55 12.28 22.47
CA LEU A 152 -0.83 11.41 23.41
C LEU A 152 -0.12 12.25 24.48
N PRO A 153 0.03 11.71 25.71
CA PRO A 153 0.87 12.37 26.70
C PRO A 153 2.33 12.38 26.25
N GLU A 154 3.18 13.08 27.00
CA GLU A 154 4.63 13.02 26.81
C GLU A 154 5.16 11.60 27.00
N LYS A 155 6.27 11.26 26.34
CA LYS A 155 6.79 9.89 26.30
C LYS A 155 7.19 9.33 27.68
N GLU A 156 7.56 10.21 28.59
CA GLU A 156 7.96 9.89 29.96
C GLU A 156 6.76 9.69 30.91
N ASP A 157 5.54 9.99 30.46
CA ASP A 157 4.32 9.76 31.25
C ASP A 157 4.08 8.25 31.45
N PRO A 158 3.80 7.78 32.68
CA PRO A 158 3.60 6.35 32.95
C PRO A 158 2.39 5.75 32.22
N THR A 159 1.47 6.58 31.71
CA THR A 159 0.29 6.16 30.93
C THR A 159 0.54 6.16 29.41
N PHE A 160 1.72 6.58 28.95
CA PHE A 160 2.02 6.74 27.52
C PHE A 160 1.82 5.46 26.73
N GLU A 161 2.40 4.34 27.18
CA GLU A 161 2.33 3.06 26.46
C GLU A 161 0.88 2.56 26.31
N GLU A 162 0.09 2.67 27.38
CA GLU A 162 -1.33 2.27 27.39
C GLU A 162 -2.15 3.13 26.42
N LYS A 163 -2.03 4.46 26.53
CA LYS A 163 -2.75 5.39 25.64
C LYS A 163 -2.31 5.29 24.19
N GLN A 164 -1.03 5.03 23.94
CA GLN A 164 -0.53 4.80 22.59
C GLN A 164 -1.14 3.53 21.99
N LYS A 165 -1.18 2.44 22.76
CA LYS A 165 -1.80 1.20 22.33
C LYS A 165 -3.30 1.38 22.04
N GLU A 166 -4.02 2.05 22.92
CA GLU A 166 -5.43 2.39 22.72
C GLU A 166 -5.65 3.24 21.47
N MET A 167 -4.83 4.28 21.28
CA MET A 167 -4.89 5.16 20.12
C MET A 167 -4.71 4.37 18.82
N TYR A 168 -3.72 3.48 18.73
CA TYR A 168 -3.52 2.67 17.52
C TYR A 168 -4.62 1.61 17.32
N ALA A 169 -5.21 1.07 18.39
CA ALA A 169 -6.37 0.19 18.28
C ALA A 169 -7.58 0.94 17.71
N ASN A 170 -7.86 2.15 18.21
CA ASN A 170 -8.91 3.02 17.69
C ASN A 170 -8.65 3.44 16.24
N PHE A 171 -7.42 3.82 15.91
CA PHE A 171 -7.02 4.17 14.55
C PHE A 171 -7.26 3.00 13.59
N ARG A 172 -6.83 1.79 13.96
CA ARG A 172 -7.10 0.57 13.17
C ARG A 172 -8.59 0.33 12.96
N ALA A 173 -9.41 0.46 14.02
CA ALA A 173 -10.85 0.31 13.91
C ALA A 173 -11.45 1.36 12.95
N THR A 174 -11.01 2.62 13.01
CA THR A 174 -11.42 3.66 12.05
C THR A 174 -11.04 3.29 10.62
N LEU A 175 -9.82 2.81 10.37
CA LEU A 175 -9.42 2.35 9.03
C LEU A 175 -10.30 1.21 8.52
N ALA A 176 -10.76 0.33 9.42
CA ALA A 176 -11.54 -0.85 9.10
C ALA A 176 -13.01 -0.58 8.75
N ASP A 177 -13.57 0.59 9.11
CA ASP A 177 -15.01 0.87 9.01
C ASP A 177 -15.36 2.24 8.39
N ASP A 178 -14.44 3.22 8.35
CA ASP A 178 -14.71 4.57 7.82
C ASP A 178 -14.59 4.61 6.29
N THR A 179 -15.74 4.51 5.61
CA THR A 179 -15.82 4.51 4.15
C THR A 179 -15.28 5.78 3.51
N SER A 180 -15.31 6.92 4.21
CA SER A 180 -14.75 8.17 3.68
C SER A 180 -13.23 8.10 3.56
N LEU A 181 -12.57 7.37 4.46
CA LEU A 181 -11.12 7.11 4.34
C LEU A 181 -10.83 6.16 3.18
N TRP A 182 -11.71 5.19 2.91
CA TRP A 182 -11.53 4.26 1.80
C TRP A 182 -11.60 4.99 0.46
N GLU A 183 -12.58 5.89 0.32
CA GLU A 183 -12.73 6.79 -0.84
C GLU A 183 -11.49 7.67 -1.01
N HIS A 184 -11.01 8.32 0.04
CA HIS A 184 -9.79 9.15 -0.05
C HIS A 184 -8.53 8.35 -0.38
N VAL A 185 -8.42 7.09 0.06
CA VAL A 185 -7.32 6.21 -0.36
C VAL A 185 -7.44 5.91 -1.85
N MET A 186 -8.64 5.59 -2.34
CA MET A 186 -8.87 5.37 -3.76
C MET A 186 -8.51 6.61 -4.59
N GLU A 187 -9.00 7.79 -4.24
CA GLU A 187 -8.70 9.05 -4.92
C GLU A 187 -7.19 9.29 -5.01
N SER A 188 -6.48 9.12 -3.88
CA SER A 188 -5.03 9.30 -3.84
C SER A 188 -4.26 8.28 -4.70
N MET A 189 -4.77 7.05 -4.82
CA MET A 189 -4.20 6.02 -5.70
C MET A 189 -4.47 6.35 -7.17
N MET A 190 -5.68 6.82 -7.50
CA MET A 190 -6.08 7.23 -8.85
C MET A 190 -5.19 8.34 -9.40
N GLU A 191 -4.73 9.28 -8.57
CA GLU A 191 -3.77 10.31 -8.98
C GLU A 191 -2.44 9.76 -9.53
N LYS A 192 -2.09 8.50 -9.21
CA LYS A 192 -0.91 7.82 -9.78
C LYS A 192 -1.24 7.08 -11.06
N LEU A 193 -2.45 6.55 -11.16
CA LEU A 193 -2.90 5.75 -12.29
C LEU A 193 -3.39 6.60 -13.47
N VAL A 194 -3.86 7.83 -13.27
CA VAL A 194 -4.51 8.66 -14.32
C VAL A 194 -3.57 9.75 -14.87
N LYS A 195 -2.26 9.64 -14.66
CA LYS A 195 -1.26 10.53 -15.29
C LYS A 195 -0.98 10.16 -16.73
#